data_AF-A0A3A9EZ62-F1
#
_entry.id   AF-A0A3A9EZ62-F1
#
_cell.length_a   1.000
_cell.length_b   1.000
_cell.length_c   1.000
_cell.angle_alpha   90.00
_cell.angle_beta   90.00
_cell.angle_gamma   90.00
#
_symmetry.space_group_name_H-M   'P 1'
#
loop_
_entity.id
_entity.type
_entity.pdbx_description
1 polymer ?
#
loop_
_entity_poly.entity_id
_entity_poly.type
_entity_poly.pdbx_seq_one_letter_code
_entity_poly.pdbx_strand_id
1 'polypeptide(L)'
;MLTASKGTDKDVVIPEGVETIFEDAFRWCRKITGVTRPESLTVIGASVFEGCTGLTEVTIPVGVKSLDFAPFAACTDLRSIHVDPENGSYCDIDGVLCTKDKKALLAYPCGKGSEYAVPEGITRVSLSAFDQCEKIVKVTLPKSYSIVETKFPFNTCGNRATISIDPENSKFTDVGNLVLTKDKKELVFSPLAQTGDLVIPYGVTKIWHMAVDKPERFSSIIIPDTVARMEVSAFNAGLPLENVYYTGSKEDWEKINFVYERDVLKMSNIHFNATMPTPTPGPTATPSSIPAPTPVPTATPAPVGGFMDVVCRGGTVCRGERSDGGRGGPLSAQ
;
A
#
# COMPACT_ATOMS: atom_id res chain seq x y z
N MET A 1 -1.02 7.09 30.72
CA MET A 1 -1.13 7.51 29.31
C MET A 1 0.22 8.01 28.83
N LEU A 2 0.61 7.75 27.58
CA LEU A 2 1.85 8.25 26.96
C LEU A 2 1.51 9.08 25.72
N THR A 3 2.04 10.31 25.64
CA THR A 3 1.69 11.30 24.60
C THR A 3 2.85 11.67 23.67
N ALA A 4 4.10 11.50 24.09
CA ALA A 4 5.28 11.53 23.21
C ALA A 4 6.51 11.09 24.02
N SER A 5 7.36 10.24 23.44
CA SER A 5 8.74 10.16 23.88
C SER A 5 9.63 10.59 22.71
N LYS A 6 10.41 11.65 22.88
CA LYS A 6 11.53 11.96 21.96
C LYS A 6 12.71 11.03 22.25
N GLY A 7 12.43 9.74 22.46
CA GLY A 7 13.41 8.75 22.87
C GLY A 7 14.48 8.60 21.81
N THR A 8 15.72 8.92 22.17
CA THR A 8 16.93 8.59 21.39
C THR A 8 17.36 7.15 21.59
N ASP A 9 16.64 6.41 22.41
CA ASP A 9 16.99 5.10 22.92
C ASP A 9 16.50 3.99 22.00
N LYS A 10 17.27 2.90 21.98
CA LYS A 10 17.00 1.74 21.13
C LYS A 10 15.75 0.98 21.57
N ASP A 11 15.44 0.95 22.86
CA ASP A 11 14.33 0.18 23.40
C ASP A 11 13.37 1.09 24.16
N VAL A 12 12.09 1.06 23.78
CA VAL A 12 11.04 1.81 24.48
C VAL A 12 10.44 0.94 25.56
N VAL A 13 10.56 1.39 26.81
CA VAL A 13 9.90 0.77 27.96
C VAL A 13 8.61 1.52 28.25
N ILE A 14 7.48 0.87 28.01
CA ILE A 14 6.16 1.37 28.40
C ILE A 14 5.88 0.88 29.82
N PRO A 15 5.72 1.77 30.81
CA PRO A 15 5.47 1.36 32.19
C PRO A 15 4.16 0.59 32.36
N GLU A 16 4.13 -0.34 33.33
CA GLU A 16 2.88 -0.95 33.78
C GLU A 16 1.89 0.09 34.28
N GLY A 17 0.59 -0.16 34.08
CA GLY A 17 -0.50 0.78 34.37
C GLY A 17 -0.76 1.81 33.26
N VAL A 18 0.02 1.81 32.18
CA VAL A 18 -0.34 2.57 30.97
C VAL A 18 -1.41 1.79 30.19
N GLU A 19 -2.60 2.37 30.12
CA GLU A 19 -3.73 1.78 29.38
C GLU A 19 -3.83 2.26 27.92
N THR A 20 -3.25 3.41 27.59
CA THR A 20 -3.36 4.05 26.27
C THR A 20 -2.05 4.71 25.86
N ILE A 21 -1.64 4.42 24.62
CA ILE A 21 -0.62 5.17 23.89
C ILE A 21 -1.36 6.04 22.87
N PHE A 22 -1.20 7.37 22.97
CA PHE A 22 -1.89 8.30 22.10
C PHE A 22 -1.26 8.38 20.71
N GLU A 23 -2.05 8.94 19.79
CA GLU A 23 -1.63 9.25 18.43
C GLU A 23 -0.24 9.87 18.37
N ASP A 24 0.55 9.44 17.38
CA ASP A 24 1.89 9.94 17.08
C ASP A 24 2.95 9.82 18.20
N ALA A 25 2.68 9.13 19.32
CA ALA A 25 3.56 9.13 20.50
C ALA A 25 5.02 8.69 20.25
N PHE A 26 5.25 7.80 19.28
CA PHE A 26 6.58 7.36 18.85
C PHE A 26 6.80 7.56 17.34
N ARG A 27 6.02 8.43 16.70
CA ARG A 27 6.11 8.66 15.26
C ARG A 27 7.48 9.21 14.87
N TRP A 28 8.06 8.63 13.82
CA TRP A 28 9.40 8.88 13.27
C TRP A 28 10.57 8.58 14.23
N CYS A 29 10.35 7.81 15.29
CA CYS A 29 11.42 7.36 16.18
C CYS A 29 12.25 6.22 15.56
N ARG A 30 13.05 6.56 14.54
CA ARG A 30 13.83 5.63 13.70
C ARG A 30 14.84 4.73 14.44
N LYS A 31 15.16 5.05 15.69
CA LYS A 31 16.12 4.29 16.51
C LYS A 31 15.47 3.18 17.34
N ILE A 32 14.15 3.20 17.52
CA ILE A 32 13.44 2.18 18.28
C ILE A 32 13.59 0.85 17.55
N THR A 33 14.17 -0.14 18.21
CA THR A 33 14.30 -1.51 17.75
C THR A 33 13.26 -2.45 18.36
N GLY A 34 12.73 -2.09 19.53
CA GLY A 34 11.70 -2.85 20.23
C GLY A 34 10.87 -1.98 21.17
N VAL A 35 9.66 -2.46 21.48
CA VAL A 35 8.71 -1.84 22.39
C VAL A 35 8.31 -2.86 23.43
N THR A 36 8.41 -2.49 24.71
CA THR A 36 8.07 -3.37 25.83
C THR A 36 6.56 -3.54 25.94
N ARG A 37 6.13 -4.70 26.42
CA ARG A 37 4.75 -5.20 26.34
C ARG A 37 4.02 -5.16 27.70
N PRO A 38 3.48 -4.00 28.15
CA PRO A 38 2.74 -3.96 29.40
C PRO A 38 1.37 -4.62 29.23
N GLU A 39 0.98 -5.44 30.22
CA GLU A 39 -0.29 -6.16 30.20
C GLU A 39 -1.49 -5.22 30.34
N SER A 40 -1.28 -4.05 30.95
CA SER A 40 -2.32 -3.03 31.14
C SER A 40 -2.76 -2.32 29.85
N LEU A 41 -2.03 -2.45 28.74
CA LEU A 41 -2.31 -1.68 27.53
C LEU A 41 -3.59 -2.15 26.85
N THR A 42 -4.52 -1.22 26.62
CA THR A 42 -5.82 -1.48 25.99
C THR A 42 -6.01 -0.81 24.65
N VAL A 43 -5.34 0.33 24.40
CA VAL A 43 -5.50 1.14 23.19
C VAL A 43 -4.14 1.57 22.64
N ILE A 44 -3.92 1.33 21.35
CA ILE A 44 -2.82 1.89 20.56
C ILE A 44 -3.43 2.85 19.53
N GLY A 45 -3.13 4.14 19.70
CA GLY A 45 -3.64 5.22 18.85
C GLY A 45 -3.12 5.22 17.42
N ALA A 46 -3.58 6.19 16.65
CA ALA A 46 -3.24 6.30 15.23
C ALA A 46 -1.75 6.63 15.04
N SER A 47 -1.12 6.08 14.00
CA SER A 47 0.27 6.39 13.61
C SER A 47 1.32 6.31 14.74
N VAL A 48 1.04 5.58 15.84
CA VAL A 48 1.89 5.57 17.04
C VAL A 48 3.34 5.24 16.75
N PHE A 49 3.61 4.26 15.90
CA PHE A 49 4.96 3.87 15.48
C PHE A 49 5.24 4.22 14.01
N GLU A 50 4.46 5.13 13.40
CA GLU A 50 4.65 5.47 11.99
C GLU A 50 6.10 5.91 11.73
N GLY A 51 6.78 5.30 10.76
CA GLY A 51 8.14 5.68 10.38
C GLY A 51 9.23 5.26 11.39
N CYS A 52 8.93 4.36 12.33
CA CYS A 52 9.93 3.71 13.18
C CYS A 52 10.74 2.69 12.37
N THR A 53 11.66 3.17 11.53
CA THR A 53 12.41 2.32 10.60
C THR A 53 13.37 1.33 11.25
N GLY A 54 13.72 1.49 12.54
CA GLY A 54 14.55 0.53 13.27
C GLY A 54 13.77 -0.63 13.89
N LEU A 55 12.43 -0.54 13.92
CA LEU A 55 11.57 -1.48 14.62
C LEU A 55 11.45 -2.74 13.78
N THR A 56 11.91 -3.88 14.34
CA THR A 56 11.99 -5.14 13.59
C THR A 56 10.85 -6.11 13.91
N GLU A 57 10.38 -6.10 15.15
CA GLU A 57 9.28 -6.92 15.63
C GLU A 57 8.44 -6.15 16.67
N VAL A 58 7.14 -6.43 16.73
CA VAL A 58 6.23 -5.92 17.77
C VAL A 58 5.36 -7.06 18.26
N THR A 59 5.03 -7.04 19.56
CA THR A 59 4.00 -7.92 20.13
C THR A 59 2.83 -7.10 20.64
N ILE A 60 1.62 -7.42 20.22
CA ILE A 60 0.37 -6.87 20.74
C ILE A 60 -0.04 -7.65 22.01
N PRO A 61 -0.10 -7.02 23.20
CA PRO A 61 -0.46 -7.70 24.44
C PRO A 61 -1.91 -8.19 24.48
N VAL A 62 -2.19 -9.10 25.43
CA VAL A 62 -3.53 -9.68 25.70
C VAL A 62 -4.62 -8.62 25.90
N GLY A 63 -4.29 -7.49 26.53
CA GLY A 63 -5.24 -6.44 26.91
C GLY A 63 -5.68 -5.51 25.78
N VAL A 64 -4.99 -5.50 24.64
CA VAL A 64 -5.25 -4.53 23.56
C VAL A 64 -6.58 -4.84 22.87
N LYS A 65 -7.49 -3.88 22.94
CA LYS A 65 -8.85 -3.96 22.38
C LYS A 65 -9.05 -3.04 21.18
N SER A 66 -8.25 -1.97 21.08
CA SER A 66 -8.32 -1.01 19.96
C SER A 66 -6.94 -0.74 19.37
N LEU A 67 -6.89 -0.79 18.04
CA LEU A 67 -5.79 -0.36 17.19
C LEU A 67 -6.38 0.64 16.21
N ASP A 68 -5.96 1.89 16.29
CA ASP A 68 -6.45 2.94 15.42
C ASP A 68 -5.71 2.91 14.06
N PHE A 69 -5.90 3.95 13.24
CA PHE A 69 -5.42 3.98 11.86
C PHE A 69 -3.89 3.91 11.76
N ALA A 70 -3.37 3.00 10.91
CA ALA A 70 -1.97 2.96 10.47
C ALA A 70 -0.88 2.96 11.57
N PRO A 71 -0.99 2.17 12.66
CA PRO A 71 -0.09 2.28 13.81
C PRO A 71 1.37 1.90 13.49
N PHE A 72 1.60 1.17 12.38
CA PHE A 72 2.91 0.69 11.93
C PHE A 72 3.27 1.14 10.50
N ALA A 73 2.62 2.17 9.97
CA ALA A 73 2.93 2.68 8.63
C ALA A 73 4.41 3.08 8.51
N ALA A 74 5.02 2.86 7.34
CA ALA A 74 6.42 3.21 7.07
C ALA A 74 7.47 2.58 8.02
N CYS A 75 7.12 1.55 8.80
CA CYS A 75 8.08 0.74 9.56
C CYS A 75 8.82 -0.23 8.63
N THR A 76 9.77 0.29 7.85
CA THR A 76 10.37 -0.42 6.71
C THR A 76 11.18 -1.67 7.05
N ASP A 77 11.62 -1.84 8.30
CA ASP A 77 12.34 -3.04 8.77
C ASP A 77 11.49 -3.95 9.66
N LEU A 78 10.21 -3.64 9.89
CA LEU A 78 9.29 -4.46 10.68
C LEU A 78 8.96 -5.75 9.92
N ARG A 79 9.41 -6.89 10.42
CA ARG A 79 9.28 -8.22 9.79
C ARG A 79 8.09 -9.02 10.32
N SER A 80 7.69 -8.74 11.56
CA SER A 80 6.61 -9.48 12.22
C SER A 80 5.86 -8.59 13.22
N ILE A 81 4.53 -8.75 13.24
CA ILE A 81 3.63 -8.27 14.28
C ILE A 81 3.01 -9.51 14.92
N HIS A 82 3.49 -9.87 16.10
CA HIS A 82 2.94 -10.97 16.89
C HIS A 82 1.76 -10.48 17.71
N VAL A 83 0.77 -11.35 17.94
CA VAL A 83 -0.33 -11.08 18.86
C VAL A 83 -0.33 -12.14 19.94
N ASP A 84 -0.51 -11.72 21.19
CA ASP A 84 -0.68 -12.66 22.29
C ASP A 84 -1.84 -13.65 21.98
N PRO A 85 -1.66 -14.98 22.10
CA PRO A 85 -2.70 -15.96 21.77
C PRO A 85 -4.02 -15.74 22.53
N GLU A 86 -3.94 -15.19 23.74
CA GLU A 86 -5.09 -14.91 24.60
C GLU A 86 -5.78 -13.57 24.27
N ASN A 87 -5.20 -12.74 23.39
CA ASN A 87 -5.85 -11.49 22.95
C ASN A 87 -7.22 -11.80 22.31
N GLY A 88 -8.28 -11.15 22.81
CA GLY A 88 -9.66 -11.40 22.37
C GLY A 88 -10.08 -10.66 21.09
N SER A 89 -9.33 -9.63 20.68
CA SER A 89 -9.68 -8.74 19.57
C SER A 89 -8.90 -9.03 18.28
N TYR A 90 -7.65 -9.49 18.41
CA TYR A 90 -6.70 -9.61 17.30
C TYR A 90 -6.00 -10.97 17.26
N CYS A 91 -5.39 -11.24 16.12
CA CYS A 91 -4.49 -12.38 15.88
C CYS A 91 -3.35 -11.96 14.97
N ASP A 92 -2.35 -12.82 14.83
CA ASP A 92 -1.49 -12.81 13.67
C ASP A 92 -1.60 -14.11 12.87
N ILE A 93 -1.40 -14.00 11.55
CA ILE A 93 -1.21 -15.13 10.64
C ILE A 93 0.19 -14.98 10.07
N ASP A 94 1.14 -15.79 10.56
CA ASP A 94 2.54 -15.72 10.16
C ASP A 94 3.12 -14.30 10.37
N GLY A 95 2.88 -13.71 11.55
CA GLY A 95 3.37 -12.37 11.89
C GLY A 95 2.67 -11.22 11.16
N VAL A 96 1.54 -11.46 10.48
CA VAL A 96 0.71 -10.43 9.86
C VAL A 96 -0.57 -10.22 10.65
N LEU A 97 -0.85 -8.97 11.04
CA LEU A 97 -1.92 -8.63 11.97
C LEU A 97 -3.31 -8.77 11.34
N CYS A 98 -4.21 -9.47 12.04
CA CYS A 98 -5.60 -9.72 11.67
C CYS A 98 -6.58 -9.45 12.82
N THR A 99 -7.86 -9.28 12.47
CA THR A 99 -8.96 -9.41 13.46
C THR A 99 -9.05 -10.85 13.97
N LYS A 100 -9.46 -11.06 15.24
CA LYS A 100 -9.49 -12.40 15.86
C LYS A 100 -10.24 -13.46 15.04
N ASP A 101 -11.31 -13.04 14.36
CA ASP A 101 -12.13 -13.89 13.48
C ASP A 101 -11.47 -14.21 12.12
N LYS A 102 -10.28 -13.67 11.86
CA LYS A 102 -9.50 -13.79 10.62
C LYS A 102 -10.26 -13.31 9.38
N LYS A 103 -11.16 -12.33 9.54
CA LYS A 103 -11.92 -11.74 8.42
C LYS A 103 -11.29 -10.49 7.84
N ALA A 104 -10.48 -9.76 8.59
CA ALA A 104 -9.81 -8.57 8.11
C ALA A 104 -8.30 -8.59 8.36
N LEU A 105 -7.53 -8.29 7.31
CA LEU A 105 -6.11 -7.97 7.41
C LEU A 105 -5.97 -6.51 7.85
N LEU A 106 -5.23 -6.25 8.93
CA LEU A 106 -5.15 -4.93 9.54
C LEU A 106 -3.82 -4.24 9.31
N ALA A 107 -2.70 -4.97 9.37
CA ALA A 107 -1.36 -4.42 9.11
C ALA A 107 -0.41 -5.50 8.61
N TYR A 108 0.29 -5.18 7.52
CA TYR A 108 1.39 -5.94 6.94
C TYR A 108 2.72 -5.36 7.45
N PRO A 109 3.62 -6.19 8.01
CA PRO A 109 4.96 -5.73 8.38
C PRO A 109 5.76 -5.37 7.12
N CYS A 110 6.05 -4.09 6.88
CA CYS A 110 6.66 -3.63 5.62
C CYS A 110 8.05 -4.21 5.32
N GLY A 111 8.73 -4.79 6.32
CA GLY A 111 9.99 -5.53 6.20
C GLY A 111 9.84 -7.03 5.97
N LYS A 112 8.62 -7.60 5.97
CA LYS A 112 8.38 -9.06 5.86
C LYS A 112 8.74 -9.64 4.49
N GLY A 113 8.46 -8.92 3.40
CA GLY A 113 8.72 -9.42 2.06
C GLY A 113 8.24 -8.49 0.95
N SER A 114 8.58 -8.85 -0.28
CA SER A 114 8.18 -8.13 -1.49
C SER A 114 6.92 -8.67 -2.15
N GLU A 115 6.50 -9.89 -1.78
CA GLU A 115 5.27 -10.49 -2.29
C GLU A 115 4.46 -11.05 -1.12
N TYR A 116 3.13 -10.96 -1.24
CA TYR A 116 2.25 -11.50 -0.23
C TYR A 116 0.96 -12.06 -0.84
N ALA A 117 0.68 -13.33 -0.54
CA ALA A 117 -0.62 -13.92 -0.77
C ALA A 117 -1.45 -13.77 0.50
N VAL A 118 -2.52 -12.98 0.43
CA VAL A 118 -3.41 -12.76 1.57
C VAL A 118 -4.09 -14.11 1.91
N PRO A 119 -4.07 -14.56 3.18
CA PRO A 119 -4.59 -15.87 3.56
C PRO A 119 -6.08 -16.06 3.24
N GLU A 120 -6.45 -17.28 2.86
CA GLU A 120 -7.86 -17.66 2.66
C GLU A 120 -8.67 -17.48 3.96
N GLY A 121 -9.93 -17.07 3.81
CA GLY A 121 -10.82 -16.71 4.92
C GLY A 121 -10.87 -15.20 5.19
N ILE A 122 -9.82 -14.46 4.79
CA ILE A 122 -9.82 -12.99 4.82
C ILE A 122 -10.79 -12.47 3.76
N THR A 123 -11.79 -11.71 4.20
CA THR A 123 -12.82 -11.12 3.32
C THR A 123 -12.55 -9.65 3.03
N ARG A 124 -11.69 -9.01 3.83
CA ARG A 124 -11.39 -7.57 3.80
C ARG A 124 -9.92 -7.31 4.07
N VAL A 125 -9.36 -6.30 3.40
CA VAL A 125 -8.04 -5.74 3.70
C VAL A 125 -8.26 -4.29 4.11
N SER A 126 -7.80 -3.91 5.29
CA SER A 126 -7.96 -2.54 5.82
C SER A 126 -7.22 -1.52 4.97
N LEU A 127 -7.76 -0.30 4.84
CA LEU A 127 -7.13 0.83 4.15
C LEU A 127 -5.65 1.04 4.46
N SER A 128 -5.25 0.80 5.71
CA SER A 128 -3.88 1.04 6.19
C SER A 128 -3.00 -0.21 6.20
N ALA A 129 -3.52 -1.35 5.73
CA ALA A 129 -2.85 -2.63 5.90
C ALA A 129 -1.45 -2.66 5.27
N PHE A 130 -1.24 -1.97 4.15
CA PHE A 130 0.04 -1.94 3.44
C PHE A 130 0.62 -0.52 3.33
N ASP A 131 0.29 0.33 4.32
CA ASP A 131 0.59 1.76 4.26
C ASP A 131 2.10 2.04 4.29
N GLN A 132 2.58 2.71 3.24
CA GLN A 132 3.99 3.03 3.01
C GLN A 132 4.93 1.82 3.01
N CYS A 133 4.42 0.63 2.69
CA CYS A 133 5.25 -0.56 2.50
C CYS A 133 5.90 -0.55 1.11
N GLU A 134 6.96 0.22 0.92
CA GLU A 134 7.60 0.42 -0.40
C GLU A 134 8.27 -0.84 -0.99
N LYS A 135 8.57 -1.84 -0.15
CA LYS A 135 9.21 -3.09 -0.57
C LYS A 135 8.22 -4.06 -1.24
N ILE A 136 6.91 -3.90 -1.03
CA ILE A 136 5.92 -4.81 -1.61
C ILE A 136 5.65 -4.48 -3.08
N VAL A 137 5.85 -5.48 -3.94
CA VAL A 137 5.70 -5.38 -5.39
C VAL A 137 4.52 -6.18 -5.92
N LYS A 138 4.00 -7.14 -5.13
CA LYS A 138 2.84 -7.92 -5.51
C LYS A 138 2.01 -8.35 -4.30
N VAL A 139 0.69 -8.17 -4.40
CA VAL A 139 -0.27 -8.73 -3.45
C VAL A 139 -1.31 -9.55 -4.20
N THR A 140 -1.52 -10.78 -3.74
CA THR A 140 -2.56 -11.68 -4.26
C THR A 140 -3.73 -11.72 -3.29
N LEU A 141 -4.92 -11.34 -3.74
CA LEU A 141 -6.15 -11.37 -2.96
C LEU A 141 -6.85 -12.73 -3.11
N PRO A 142 -7.30 -13.37 -2.01
CA PRO A 142 -7.80 -14.74 -2.00
C PRO A 142 -9.20 -14.85 -2.61
N LYS A 143 -9.67 -16.10 -2.76
CA LYS A 143 -11.03 -16.42 -3.16
C LYS A 143 -12.08 -15.81 -2.23
N SER A 144 -11.81 -15.76 -0.93
CA SER A 144 -12.70 -15.16 0.08
C SER A 144 -12.83 -13.64 0.02
N TYR A 145 -11.92 -12.93 -0.67
CA TYR A 145 -11.93 -11.47 -0.70
C TYR A 145 -13.21 -10.95 -1.38
N SER A 146 -13.97 -10.12 -0.68
CA SER A 146 -15.33 -9.74 -1.10
C SER A 146 -15.73 -8.31 -0.74
N ILE A 147 -15.02 -7.66 0.18
CA ILE A 147 -15.33 -6.30 0.62
C ILE A 147 -14.23 -5.35 0.15
N VAL A 148 -14.64 -4.34 -0.60
CA VAL A 148 -13.83 -3.17 -0.92
C VAL A 148 -14.36 -2.03 -0.04
N GLU A 149 -13.52 -1.50 0.84
CA GLU A 149 -13.87 -0.32 1.63
C GLU A 149 -14.02 0.91 0.70
N THR A 150 -14.54 2.03 1.22
CA THR A 150 -14.78 3.27 0.44
C THR A 150 -13.52 3.86 -0.22
N LYS A 151 -12.35 3.32 0.10
CA LYS A 151 -11.04 3.57 -0.53
C LYS A 151 -10.34 2.21 -0.69
N PHE A 152 -9.52 2.02 -1.73
CA PHE A 152 -8.83 0.74 -1.91
C PHE A 152 -7.60 0.66 -0.99
N PRO A 153 -7.32 -0.48 -0.34
CA PRO A 153 -6.32 -0.59 0.73
C PRO A 153 -4.86 -0.59 0.28
N PHE A 154 -4.62 -0.37 -1.02
CA PHE A 154 -3.29 -0.40 -1.63
C PHE A 154 -2.87 0.96 -2.22
N ASN A 155 -3.61 2.04 -1.93
CA ASN A 155 -3.31 3.40 -2.40
C ASN A 155 -2.04 4.00 -1.79
N THR A 156 -1.30 3.25 -0.98
CA THR A 156 -0.14 3.78 -0.25
C THR A 156 1.05 2.84 -0.20
N CYS A 157 1.02 1.73 -0.94
CA CYS A 157 2.14 0.76 -1.04
C CYS A 157 3.32 1.27 -1.91
N GLY A 158 3.72 2.53 -1.75
CA GLY A 158 4.85 3.13 -2.47
C GLY A 158 4.69 3.22 -3.99
N ASN A 159 3.47 3.22 -4.53
CA ASN A 159 3.17 3.25 -5.97
C ASN A 159 3.81 2.12 -6.80
N ARG A 160 4.09 0.93 -6.22
CA ARG A 160 4.80 -0.15 -6.96
C ARG A 160 4.18 -1.54 -6.85
N ALA A 161 3.24 -1.76 -5.93
CA ALA A 161 2.57 -3.03 -5.78
C ALA A 161 1.54 -3.31 -6.88
N THR A 162 1.71 -4.41 -7.60
CA THR A 162 0.69 -5.01 -8.46
C THR A 162 -0.32 -5.80 -7.62
N ILE A 163 -1.56 -5.84 -8.06
CA ILE A 163 -2.64 -6.60 -7.41
C ILE A 163 -3.12 -7.68 -8.36
N SER A 164 -3.12 -8.93 -7.90
CA SER A 164 -3.74 -10.06 -8.58
C SER A 164 -4.88 -10.62 -7.74
N ILE A 165 -5.92 -11.10 -8.40
CA ILE A 165 -7.07 -11.74 -7.76
C ILE A 165 -6.97 -13.25 -8.00
N ASP A 166 -7.25 -14.04 -6.97
CA ASP A 166 -7.38 -15.49 -7.13
C ASP A 166 -8.41 -15.82 -8.24
N PRO A 167 -8.08 -16.70 -9.21
CA PRO A 167 -8.99 -17.03 -10.32
C PRO A 167 -10.35 -17.59 -9.88
N GLU A 168 -10.43 -18.20 -8.71
CA GLU A 168 -11.67 -18.73 -8.12
C GLU A 168 -12.48 -17.68 -7.35
N ASN A 169 -11.98 -16.44 -7.21
CA ASN A 169 -12.74 -15.37 -6.59
C ASN A 169 -14.06 -15.15 -7.36
N SER A 170 -15.17 -15.15 -6.61
CA SER A 170 -16.52 -15.07 -7.18
C SER A 170 -17.01 -13.64 -7.44
N LYS A 171 -16.33 -12.64 -6.88
CA LYS A 171 -16.71 -11.22 -6.92
C LYS A 171 -15.85 -10.41 -7.86
N PHE A 172 -14.56 -10.70 -7.92
CA PHE A 172 -13.57 -9.90 -8.62
C PHE A 172 -12.69 -10.72 -9.55
N THR A 173 -12.02 -10.02 -10.46
CA THR A 173 -10.96 -10.52 -11.34
C THR A 173 -9.98 -9.38 -11.60
N ASP A 174 -8.75 -9.69 -12.00
CA ASP A 174 -7.83 -8.69 -12.53
C ASP A 174 -7.64 -8.79 -14.05
N VAL A 175 -7.39 -7.65 -14.69
CA VAL A 175 -7.02 -7.53 -16.12
C VAL A 175 -5.98 -6.42 -16.24
N GLY A 176 -4.75 -6.76 -16.63
CA GLY A 176 -3.71 -5.75 -16.83
C GLY A 176 -3.43 -4.91 -15.57
N ASN A 177 -3.38 -5.56 -14.40
CA ASN A 177 -3.26 -4.95 -13.06
C ASN A 177 -4.50 -4.18 -12.58
N LEU A 178 -5.55 -4.01 -13.39
CA LEU A 178 -6.82 -3.42 -12.95
C LEU A 178 -7.66 -4.47 -12.23
N VAL A 179 -8.32 -4.11 -11.14
CA VAL A 179 -9.30 -4.94 -10.45
C VAL A 179 -10.69 -4.59 -10.97
N LEU A 180 -11.41 -5.60 -11.46
CA LEU A 180 -12.77 -5.49 -11.98
C LEU A 180 -13.70 -6.43 -11.21
N THR A 181 -15.01 -6.20 -11.34
CA THR A 181 -16.01 -7.23 -11.00
C THR A 181 -15.81 -8.48 -11.85
N LYS A 182 -16.27 -9.64 -11.36
CA LYS A 182 -16.06 -10.95 -12.03
C LYS A 182 -16.57 -10.99 -13.47
N ASP A 183 -17.67 -10.28 -13.74
CA ASP A 183 -18.28 -10.13 -15.07
C ASP A 183 -17.56 -9.09 -15.96
N LYS A 184 -16.52 -8.43 -15.44
CA LYS A 184 -15.72 -7.38 -16.08
C LYS A 184 -16.51 -6.14 -16.47
N LYS A 185 -17.68 -5.93 -15.86
CA LYS A 185 -18.55 -4.77 -16.14
C LYS A 185 -18.20 -3.53 -15.32
N GLU A 186 -17.57 -3.67 -14.17
CA GLU A 186 -17.27 -2.53 -13.31
C GLU A 186 -15.78 -2.49 -13.00
N LEU A 187 -15.14 -1.34 -13.24
CA LEU A 187 -13.79 -1.06 -12.76
C LEU A 187 -13.87 -0.71 -11.29
N VAL A 188 -13.33 -1.60 -10.46
CA VAL A 188 -13.31 -1.48 -9.01
C VAL A 188 -12.13 -0.62 -8.59
N PHE A 189 -10.94 -0.88 -9.14
CA PHE A 189 -9.72 -0.21 -8.74
C PHE A 189 -8.58 -0.33 -9.76
N SER A 190 -7.73 0.71 -9.84
CA SER A 190 -6.46 0.75 -10.55
C SER A 190 -5.29 0.97 -9.57
N PRO A 191 -4.42 -0.03 -9.38
CA PRO A 191 -3.26 0.08 -8.50
C PRO A 191 -2.26 1.16 -8.92
N LEU A 192 -1.66 1.81 -7.93
CA LEU A 192 -0.69 2.89 -8.12
C LEU A 192 0.59 2.45 -8.86
N ALA A 193 0.86 1.14 -8.92
CA ALA A 193 1.99 0.56 -9.65
C ALA A 193 1.94 0.74 -11.16
N GLN A 194 0.75 0.91 -11.73
CA GLN A 194 0.62 1.07 -13.17
C GLN A 194 1.11 2.46 -13.59
N THR A 195 2.02 2.50 -14.57
CA THR A 195 2.54 3.72 -15.21
C THR A 195 2.33 3.64 -16.73
N GLY A 196 2.51 4.76 -17.43
CA GLY A 196 2.21 4.86 -18.85
C GLY A 196 0.73 5.11 -19.10
N ASP A 197 0.15 4.40 -20.06
CA ASP A 197 -1.26 4.57 -20.41
C ASP A 197 -2.19 3.74 -19.50
N LEU A 198 -3.23 4.38 -18.97
CA LEU A 198 -4.34 3.68 -18.34
C LEU A 198 -5.39 3.35 -19.40
N VAL A 199 -5.50 2.07 -19.76
CA VAL A 199 -6.52 1.59 -20.70
C VAL A 199 -7.62 0.89 -19.92
N ILE A 200 -8.80 1.52 -19.81
CA ILE A 200 -9.96 0.86 -19.22
C ILE A 200 -10.49 -0.20 -20.21
N PRO A 201 -10.66 -1.47 -19.78
CA PRO A 201 -11.06 -2.54 -20.70
C PRO A 201 -12.41 -2.28 -21.37
N TYR A 202 -12.50 -2.61 -22.66
CA TYR A 202 -13.76 -2.52 -23.41
C TYR A 202 -14.83 -3.41 -22.76
N GLY A 203 -16.05 -2.88 -22.62
CA GLY A 203 -17.16 -3.57 -21.97
C GLY A 203 -17.38 -3.19 -20.50
N VAL A 204 -16.44 -2.45 -19.89
CA VAL A 204 -16.67 -1.77 -18.59
C VAL A 204 -17.75 -0.71 -18.78
N THR A 205 -18.78 -0.76 -17.94
CA THR A 205 -19.93 0.15 -17.97
C THR A 205 -19.95 1.12 -16.79
N LYS A 206 -19.23 0.80 -15.71
CA LYS A 206 -19.19 1.59 -14.48
C LYS A 206 -17.79 1.69 -13.90
N ILE A 207 -17.43 2.87 -13.39
CA ILE A 207 -16.20 3.10 -12.63
C ILE A 207 -16.57 3.48 -11.19
N TRP A 208 -16.00 2.76 -10.22
CA TRP A 208 -16.30 2.93 -8.78
C TRP A 208 -15.67 4.20 -8.18
N HIS A 209 -16.17 4.57 -7.00
CA HIS A 209 -15.65 5.66 -6.20
C HIS A 209 -14.14 5.51 -5.97
N MET A 210 -13.36 6.53 -6.34
CA MET A 210 -11.90 6.54 -6.20
C MET A 210 -11.18 5.35 -6.85
N ALA A 211 -11.78 4.73 -7.88
CA ALA A 211 -11.17 3.59 -8.56
C ALA A 211 -9.80 3.95 -9.16
N VAL A 212 -9.63 5.18 -9.64
CA VAL A 212 -8.37 5.68 -10.20
C VAL A 212 -7.87 6.84 -9.33
N ASP A 213 -7.04 6.51 -8.34
CA ASP A 213 -6.38 7.50 -7.47
C ASP A 213 -5.12 8.06 -8.14
N LYS A 214 -4.84 9.35 -7.99
CA LYS A 214 -3.71 10.06 -8.64
C LYS A 214 -3.58 9.76 -10.15
N PRO A 215 -4.64 9.99 -10.94
CA PRO A 215 -4.64 9.71 -12.38
C PRO A 215 -3.61 10.54 -13.16
N GLU A 216 -3.11 11.65 -12.60
CA GLU A 216 -2.04 12.47 -13.17
C GLU A 216 -0.69 11.73 -13.32
N ARG A 217 -0.56 10.51 -12.77
CA ARG A 217 0.61 9.66 -13.01
C ARG A 217 0.63 9.02 -14.41
N PHE A 218 -0.52 8.91 -15.05
CA PHE A 218 -0.65 8.26 -16.35
C PHE A 218 -0.31 9.25 -17.46
N SER A 219 0.38 8.77 -18.50
CA SER A 219 0.68 9.55 -19.70
C SER A 219 -0.59 9.87 -20.49
N SER A 220 -1.51 8.92 -20.51
CA SER A 220 -2.86 9.10 -21.04
C SER A 220 -3.85 8.18 -20.34
N ILE A 221 -5.13 8.54 -20.43
CA ILE A 221 -6.23 7.71 -19.93
C ILE A 221 -7.19 7.44 -21.07
N ILE A 222 -7.46 6.18 -21.35
CA ILE A 222 -8.38 5.73 -22.40
C ILE A 222 -9.63 5.15 -21.75
N ILE A 223 -10.77 5.77 -22.03
CA ILE A 223 -12.08 5.42 -21.48
C ILE A 223 -12.96 4.92 -22.65
N PRO A 224 -13.47 3.68 -22.61
CA PRO A 224 -14.33 3.16 -23.65
C PRO A 224 -15.74 3.78 -23.58
N ASP A 225 -16.37 3.90 -24.73
CA ASP A 225 -17.76 4.35 -24.93
C ASP A 225 -18.81 3.51 -24.21
N THR A 226 -18.44 2.31 -23.77
CA THR A 226 -19.28 1.46 -22.93
C THR A 226 -19.48 2.04 -21.53
N VAL A 227 -18.61 2.94 -21.05
CA VAL A 227 -18.72 3.55 -19.71
C VAL A 227 -19.89 4.52 -19.68
N ALA A 228 -20.96 4.14 -18.98
CA ALA A 228 -22.18 4.95 -18.84
C ALA A 228 -22.28 5.64 -17.48
N ARG A 229 -21.51 5.21 -16.47
CA ARG A 229 -21.58 5.73 -15.10
C ARG A 229 -20.21 5.84 -14.46
N MET A 230 -19.95 6.97 -13.81
CA MET A 230 -18.77 7.19 -12.99
C MET A 230 -19.22 7.65 -11.59
N GLU A 231 -18.82 6.92 -10.56
CA GLU A 231 -19.12 7.29 -9.17
C GLU A 231 -18.31 8.52 -8.72
N VAL A 232 -18.62 9.04 -7.53
CA VAL A 232 -17.96 10.22 -6.97
C VAL A 232 -16.44 10.01 -6.97
N SER A 233 -15.69 11.00 -7.44
CA SER A 233 -14.22 10.94 -7.48
C SER A 233 -13.65 9.69 -8.15
N ALA A 234 -14.34 9.12 -9.15
CA ALA A 234 -13.87 7.94 -9.90
C ALA A 234 -12.41 8.11 -10.37
N PHE A 235 -12.07 9.34 -10.78
CA PHE A 235 -10.71 9.81 -11.01
C PHE A 235 -10.36 10.85 -9.94
N ASN A 236 -9.65 10.42 -8.89
CA ASN A 236 -9.30 11.28 -7.76
C ASN A 236 -7.97 12.00 -8.04
N ALA A 237 -8.03 13.15 -8.73
CA ALA A 237 -6.88 13.99 -9.05
C ALA A 237 -6.88 15.31 -8.27
N GLY A 238 -5.70 15.86 -8.04
CA GLY A 238 -5.55 17.23 -7.53
C GLY A 238 -5.64 18.31 -8.61
N LEU A 239 -5.52 17.94 -9.89
CA LEU A 239 -5.46 18.84 -11.05
C LEU A 239 -6.15 18.19 -12.27
N PRO A 240 -6.57 18.99 -13.27
CA PRO A 240 -7.08 18.44 -14.53
C PRO A 240 -6.06 17.57 -15.25
N LEU A 241 -6.54 16.57 -15.98
CA LEU A 241 -5.72 15.64 -16.74
C LEU A 241 -5.40 16.21 -18.12
N GLU A 242 -4.16 16.02 -18.56
CA GLU A 242 -3.67 16.60 -19.81
C GLU A 242 -4.23 15.91 -21.05
N ASN A 243 -4.35 14.57 -21.04
CA ASN A 243 -4.84 13.81 -22.19
C ASN A 243 -5.76 12.66 -21.75
N VAL A 244 -7.06 12.82 -22.02
CA VAL A 244 -8.07 11.77 -21.84
C VAL A 244 -8.66 11.44 -23.21
N TYR A 245 -8.63 10.16 -23.58
CA TYR A 245 -9.14 9.64 -24.84
C TYR A 245 -10.43 8.89 -24.58
N TYR A 246 -11.55 9.41 -25.07
CA TYR A 246 -12.84 8.74 -25.01
C TYR A 246 -13.19 8.16 -26.38
N THR A 247 -13.54 6.87 -26.43
CA THR A 247 -13.77 6.21 -27.73
C THR A 247 -15.12 6.57 -28.35
N GLY A 248 -16.03 7.16 -27.58
CA GLY A 248 -17.35 7.58 -28.04
C GLY A 248 -17.39 9.04 -28.50
N SER A 249 -18.57 9.48 -28.91
CA SER A 249 -18.79 10.87 -29.33
C SER A 249 -18.86 11.82 -28.13
N LYS A 250 -18.75 13.13 -28.39
CA LYS A 250 -18.99 14.16 -27.37
C LYS A 250 -20.41 14.07 -26.78
N GLU A 251 -21.40 13.74 -27.60
CA GLU A 251 -22.79 13.59 -27.16
C GLU A 251 -22.94 12.40 -26.20
N ASP A 252 -22.20 11.31 -26.41
CA ASP A 252 -22.22 10.16 -25.51
C ASP A 252 -21.54 10.48 -24.18
N TRP A 253 -20.45 11.25 -24.22
CA TRP A 253 -19.76 11.72 -23.03
C TRP A 253 -20.66 12.59 -22.13
N GLU A 254 -21.45 13.48 -22.73
CA GLU A 254 -22.40 14.35 -22.00
C GLU A 254 -23.55 13.56 -21.35
N LYS A 255 -23.83 12.33 -21.82
CA LYS A 255 -24.83 11.43 -21.21
C LYS A 255 -24.27 10.63 -20.03
N ILE A 256 -22.94 10.58 -19.84
CA ILE A 256 -22.33 9.85 -18.74
C ILE A 256 -22.81 10.45 -17.41
N ASN A 257 -23.35 9.61 -16.54
CA ASN A 257 -23.78 10.06 -15.22
C ASN A 257 -22.56 10.26 -14.31
N PHE A 258 -22.16 11.51 -14.12
CA PHE A 258 -21.16 11.94 -13.14
C PHE A 258 -21.84 12.27 -11.81
N VAL A 259 -21.57 11.49 -10.78
CA VAL A 259 -22.21 11.66 -9.46
C VAL A 259 -21.72 12.94 -8.72
N TYR A 260 -20.70 13.63 -9.23
CA TYR A 260 -20.19 14.89 -8.65
C TYR A 260 -19.82 15.94 -9.71
N GLU A 261 -20.08 17.23 -9.42
CA GLU A 261 -19.86 18.33 -10.38
C GLU A 261 -18.39 18.72 -10.57
N ARG A 262 -17.54 18.55 -9.56
CA ARG A 262 -16.10 18.82 -9.64
C ARG A 262 -15.27 17.61 -10.09
N ASP A 263 -15.81 16.81 -10.99
CA ASP A 263 -15.01 15.73 -11.56
C ASP A 263 -13.89 16.33 -12.42
N VAL A 264 -12.65 15.94 -12.13
CA VAL A 264 -11.43 16.43 -12.80
C VAL A 264 -11.51 16.19 -14.31
N LEU A 265 -12.22 15.14 -14.75
CA LEU A 265 -12.44 14.84 -16.15
C LEU A 265 -13.20 15.96 -16.88
N LYS A 266 -14.16 16.63 -16.23
CA LYS A 266 -14.92 17.73 -16.85
C LYS A 266 -14.04 18.95 -17.16
N MET A 267 -12.90 19.07 -16.48
CA MET A 267 -11.92 20.14 -16.66
C MET A 267 -10.72 19.70 -17.53
N SER A 268 -10.68 18.42 -17.92
CA SER A 268 -9.57 17.81 -18.66
C SER A 268 -9.74 17.99 -20.16
N ASN A 269 -8.65 17.83 -20.92
CA ASN A 269 -8.71 17.83 -22.37
C ASN A 269 -9.16 16.45 -22.88
N ILE A 270 -10.42 16.37 -23.34
CA ILE A 270 -11.02 15.13 -23.82
C ILE A 270 -10.93 15.03 -25.35
N HIS A 271 -10.27 13.99 -25.84
CA HIS A 271 -10.21 13.61 -27.24
C HIS A 271 -11.31 12.58 -27.53
N PHE A 272 -12.32 12.96 -28.30
CA PHE A 272 -13.47 12.12 -28.65
C PHE A 272 -13.22 11.24 -29.88
N ASN A 273 -14.00 10.16 -30.03
CA ASN A 273 -13.88 9.16 -31.11
C ASN A 273 -12.47 8.55 -31.19
N ALA A 274 -11.81 8.41 -30.05
CA ALA A 274 -10.49 7.79 -29.97
C ALA A 274 -10.56 6.29 -30.33
N THR A 275 -9.44 5.75 -30.82
CA THR A 275 -9.32 4.31 -31.05
C THR A 275 -8.73 3.63 -29.82
N MET A 276 -9.26 2.45 -29.47
CA MET A 276 -8.61 1.61 -28.47
C MET A 276 -7.24 1.18 -29.00
N PRO A 277 -6.18 1.20 -28.19
CA PRO A 277 -4.91 0.64 -28.59
C PRO A 277 -5.11 -0.84 -28.94
N THR A 278 -4.64 -1.25 -30.12
CA THR A 278 -4.68 -2.65 -30.52
C THR A 278 -3.88 -3.47 -29.51
N PRO A 279 -4.42 -4.58 -28.97
CA PRO A 279 -3.64 -5.45 -28.09
C PRO A 279 -2.40 -5.88 -28.85
N THR A 280 -1.23 -5.41 -28.40
CA THR A 280 0.04 -5.86 -28.97
C THR A 280 0.13 -7.36 -28.65
N PRO A 281 0.32 -8.24 -29.65
CA PRO A 281 0.57 -9.65 -29.35
C PRO A 281 1.75 -9.69 -28.38
N GLY A 282 1.52 -10.21 -27.17
CA GLY A 282 2.62 -10.45 -26.22
C GLY A 282 3.71 -11.28 -26.91
N PRO A 283 4.97 -11.20 -26.46
CA PRO A 283 6.01 -12.06 -27.01
C PRO A 283 5.50 -13.50 -26.95
N THR A 284 5.24 -14.07 -28.12
CA THR A 284 4.87 -15.48 -28.21
C THR A 284 6.04 -16.21 -27.61
N ALA A 285 5.82 -16.90 -26.49
CA ALA A 285 6.79 -17.83 -25.97
C ALA A 285 6.95 -18.94 -27.00
N THR A 286 7.80 -18.69 -27.99
CA THR A 286 8.38 -19.74 -28.83
C THR A 286 9.01 -20.71 -27.84
N PRO A 287 8.74 -22.03 -27.92
CA PRO A 287 9.44 -22.98 -27.08
C PRO A 287 10.93 -22.87 -27.39
N SER A 288 11.68 -22.19 -26.53
CA SER A 288 13.13 -22.10 -26.62
C SER A 288 13.67 -23.52 -26.55
N SER A 289 14.22 -23.99 -27.66
CA SER A 289 15.12 -25.13 -27.69
C SER A 289 16.24 -24.83 -26.70
N ILE A 290 16.29 -25.59 -25.61
CA ILE A 290 17.37 -25.59 -24.63
C ILE A 290 18.68 -25.84 -25.38
N PRO A 291 19.63 -24.88 -25.47
CA PRO A 291 20.99 -25.21 -25.86
C PRO A 291 21.60 -26.01 -24.71
N ALA A 292 22.26 -27.11 -25.04
CA ALA A 292 22.99 -27.92 -24.07
C ALA A 292 23.93 -27.05 -23.21
N PRO A 293 24.08 -27.34 -21.90
CA PRO A 293 24.91 -26.54 -21.03
C PRO A 293 26.37 -26.57 -21.50
N THR A 294 26.92 -25.40 -21.82
CA THR A 294 28.36 -25.22 -21.98
C THR A 294 29.06 -25.48 -20.65
N PRO A 295 30.19 -26.22 -20.64
CA PRO A 295 30.91 -26.52 -19.41
C PRO A 295 31.46 -25.25 -18.75
N VAL A 296 31.23 -25.14 -17.45
CA VAL A 296 31.74 -24.07 -16.58
C VAL A 296 33.27 -24.20 -16.45
N PRO A 297 34.07 -23.17 -16.74
CA PRO A 297 35.49 -23.19 -16.39
C PRO A 297 35.64 -23.05 -14.87
N THR A 298 36.40 -23.97 -14.30
CA THR A 298 36.78 -24.05 -12.89
C THR A 298 37.48 -22.77 -12.45
N ALA A 299 36.84 -21.98 -11.59
CA ALA A 299 37.47 -20.85 -10.92
C ALA A 299 38.30 -21.34 -9.72
N THR A 300 39.61 -21.11 -9.79
CA THR A 300 40.58 -21.26 -8.71
C THR A 300 40.31 -20.21 -7.61
N PRO A 301 40.45 -20.54 -6.31
CA PRO A 301 40.15 -19.58 -5.25
C PRO A 301 41.22 -18.49 -5.15
N ALA A 302 40.78 -17.23 -5.16
CA ALA A 302 41.61 -16.07 -4.83
C ALA A 302 41.75 -15.92 -3.30
N PRO A 303 42.88 -15.39 -2.80
CA PRO A 303 43.24 -15.46 -1.39
C PRO A 303 42.48 -14.44 -0.53
N VAL A 304 42.25 -14.84 0.71
CA VAL A 304 41.67 -14.06 1.81
C VAL A 304 42.65 -12.97 2.25
N GLY A 305 42.18 -11.73 2.32
CA GLY A 305 42.86 -10.61 2.96
C GLY A 305 42.06 -9.32 2.74
N GLY A 306 41.82 -8.45 3.71
CA GLY A 306 42.09 -8.45 5.14
C GLY A 306 41.16 -7.42 5.77
N PHE A 307 40.92 -7.56 7.08
CA PHE A 307 40.16 -6.63 7.90
C PHE A 307 40.82 -5.24 7.88
N MET A 308 40.03 -4.19 7.68
CA MET A 308 40.39 -2.85 8.13
C MET A 308 39.44 -2.42 9.24
N ASP A 309 39.96 -2.47 10.46
CA ASP A 309 39.43 -1.74 11.60
C ASP A 309 39.58 -0.24 11.35
N VAL A 310 38.46 0.50 11.32
CA VAL A 310 38.48 1.95 11.48
C VAL A 310 38.25 2.25 12.96
N VAL A 311 39.35 2.48 13.67
CA VAL A 311 39.36 2.98 15.04
C VAL A 311 38.89 4.42 15.04
N CYS A 312 37.69 4.65 15.56
CA CYS A 312 37.22 5.97 15.98
C CYS A 312 38.08 6.47 17.15
N ARG A 313 38.73 7.64 16.99
CA ARG A 313 39.27 8.43 18.11
C ARG A 313 38.52 9.75 18.22
N GLY A 314 37.68 9.83 19.25
CA GLY A 314 37.31 10.99 20.06
C GLY A 314 37.07 12.35 19.39
N GLY A 315 35.82 12.83 19.48
CA GLY A 315 35.52 14.27 19.46
C GLY A 315 34.33 14.64 18.58
N THR A 316 33.16 14.76 19.21
CA THR A 316 31.88 15.24 18.69
C THR A 316 31.98 16.41 17.70
N VAL A 317 31.40 16.29 16.48
CA VAL A 317 30.75 17.40 15.77
C VAL A 317 29.60 16.88 14.91
N CYS A 318 28.39 17.39 15.19
CA CYS A 318 27.19 17.22 14.38
C CYS A 318 27.26 18.09 13.10
N ARG A 319 26.83 17.56 11.95
CA ARG A 319 26.24 18.36 10.88
C ARG A 319 25.01 17.66 10.33
N GLY A 320 23.87 18.32 10.48
CA GLY A 320 22.65 18.01 9.77
C GLY A 320 22.65 18.67 8.40
N GLU A 321 21.89 18.09 7.48
CA GLU A 321 21.36 18.81 6.34
C GLU A 321 19.85 18.94 6.49
N ARG A 322 19.41 20.20 6.39
CA ARG A 322 18.05 20.64 6.15
C ARG A 322 17.80 20.60 4.64
N SER A 323 16.60 20.19 4.26
CA SER A 323 15.80 20.82 3.20
C SER A 323 14.33 20.44 3.48
N ASP A 324 13.62 21.21 4.31
CA ASP A 324 12.79 22.39 3.98
C ASP A 324 11.59 22.13 3.07
N GLY A 325 10.45 22.63 3.54
CA GLY A 325 9.15 22.71 2.86
C GLY A 325 8.05 22.00 3.66
N GLY A 326 7.45 22.52 4.72
CA GLY A 326 7.16 23.92 5.05
C GLY A 326 5.64 24.08 5.16
N ARG A 327 5.14 24.22 6.40
CA ARG A 327 4.04 25.13 6.79
C ARG A 327 4.02 25.22 8.31
N GLY A 328 4.63 26.29 8.81
CA GLY A 328 4.52 26.71 10.20
C GLY A 328 3.22 27.47 10.44
N GLY A 329 2.66 27.28 11.63
CA GLY A 329 1.72 28.16 12.31
C GLY A 329 2.03 28.09 13.81
N PRO A 330 1.96 29.20 14.56
CA PRO A 330 2.66 29.34 15.84
C PRO A 330 1.92 28.70 17.00
N LEU A 331 2.68 28.03 17.88
CA LEU A 331 2.29 27.72 19.25
C LEU A 331 2.40 29.00 20.09
N SER A 332 1.27 29.49 20.60
CA SER A 332 1.24 30.38 21.76
C SER A 332 1.15 29.54 23.02
N ALA A 333 2.08 29.75 23.95
CA ALA A 333 2.12 29.10 25.25
C ALA A 333 1.08 29.70 26.20
N GLN A 334 0.25 28.84 26.79
CA GLN A 334 -0.10 28.77 28.21
C GLN A 334 -0.62 27.37 28.52
#